data_AF-A0A7C4C8S9-F1
#
_entry.id   AF-A0A7C4C8S9-F1
#
_cell.length_a   1.000
_cell.length_b   1.000
_cell.length_c   1.000
_cell.angle_alpha   90.00
_cell.angle_beta   90.00
_cell.angle_gamma   90.00
#
_symmetry.space_group_name_H-M   'P 1'
#
loop_
_entity.id
_entity.type
_entity.pdbx_description
1 polymer ?
#
loop_
_entity_poly.entity_id
_entity_poly.type
_entity_poly.pdbx_seq_one_letter_code
_entity_poly.pdbx_strand_id
1 'polypeptide(L)'
;MQPVQLLQRRDSGARVQEPGARPARRRPDLGRRHQHRRLHAARRRTGAHARARLVHAAGWRRHGEQRRAAGPARAGNPGRRGRRPPAAARRRHPRGAGPDRRGWRAGGGIAGPRGRRSRRSSGVARRDWGFVWWLVRRWLRTARPYLLGALAGGLLVWVGLTVRSGREADPTRHYPPAAKSPPGSDPWRALPPPEFPLPPFARHLRDVKIVVDPGHVGQRDPGGSWRRGPTGLREAEVNLRVALFLRDFLQAVGADVLLTRDRDRELGLSDAADLSARVQIANERRADLFLSIHHNGSNDPRPNYTVVFYHGSPDDSAASLSAARHLLTGLNDTLRLDSHLECALLSDFATHDGNGYRVLREARVPAVLTEASFHSNPEEEARLRDPVYNRREAYGLFLGLARWAAGGLPRIALSALPTGPGGEVVISFDDGLGGRGGWDAARPKILVDTLTVRLNGQWLQPGVDLPKRQIRVRLPRELRGPAKVRVDFANVFGNHVLHPELTVNVPR
;
A
#
# COMPACT_ATOMS: atom_id res chain seq x y z
N MET A 1 34.44 53.53 21.43
CA MET A 1 33.67 54.77 21.75
C MET A 1 32.32 54.63 21.05
N GLN A 2 31.37 53.95 21.70
CA GLN A 2 30.30 54.46 22.58
C GLN A 2 29.10 55.02 21.80
N PRO A 3 27.85 54.68 22.22
CA PRO A 3 26.63 54.72 21.40
C PRO A 3 25.63 55.81 21.84
N VAL A 4 24.58 56.06 21.05
CA VAL A 4 23.43 56.91 21.44
C VAL A 4 22.18 56.03 21.32
N GLN A 5 21.72 55.41 22.40
CA GLN A 5 20.71 55.83 23.38
C GLN A 5 19.25 55.99 22.89
N LEU A 6 18.46 55.04 23.41
CA LEU A 6 17.02 55.02 23.71
C LEU A 6 16.33 56.38 23.87
N LEU A 7 15.07 56.44 23.38
CA LEU A 7 14.01 57.22 24.03
C LEU A 7 12.74 56.37 24.20
N GLN A 8 12.27 56.29 25.45
CA GLN A 8 10.97 55.76 25.88
C GLN A 8 9.87 56.84 25.76
N ARG A 9 8.65 56.44 25.40
CA ARG A 9 7.35 56.96 25.91
C ARG A 9 6.31 55.83 25.78
N ARG A 10 5.86 55.22 26.89
CA ARG A 10 4.71 55.54 27.77
C ARG A 10 3.32 55.46 27.11
N ASP A 11 2.67 54.33 27.38
CA ASP A 11 1.31 54.10 27.90
C ASP A 11 0.11 54.99 27.52
N SER A 12 -0.86 54.32 26.89
CA SER A 12 -2.31 54.44 27.09
C SER A 12 -2.91 53.13 26.53
N GLY A 13 -3.58 52.24 27.27
CA GLY A 13 -4.62 52.47 28.25
C GLY A 13 -5.98 52.07 27.65
N ALA A 14 -6.22 50.78 27.38
CA ALA A 14 -7.55 50.27 27.02
C ALA A 14 -7.76 48.86 27.58
N ARG A 15 -8.57 48.79 28.65
CA ARG A 15 -9.10 47.57 29.26
C ARG A 15 -10.11 46.92 28.31
N VAL A 16 -9.97 45.62 28.06
CA VAL A 16 -11.06 44.78 27.53
C VAL A 16 -11.43 43.76 28.62
N GLN A 17 -12.72 43.74 28.96
CA GLN A 17 -13.34 42.94 30.00
C GLN A 17 -13.51 41.48 29.54
N GLU A 18 -13.11 40.53 30.40
CA GLU A 18 -13.47 39.12 30.30
C GLU A 18 -14.89 38.87 30.86
N PRO A 19 -15.73 38.01 30.24
CA PRO A 19 -16.94 37.54 30.88
C PRO A 19 -16.74 36.20 31.61
N GLY A 20 -16.56 36.32 32.92
CA GLY A 20 -17.26 35.60 33.99
C GLY A 20 -17.67 34.12 33.84
N ALA A 21 -16.97 33.27 34.59
CA ALA A 21 -17.43 31.94 34.99
C ALA A 21 -18.59 32.00 36.01
N ARG A 22 -19.52 31.03 35.94
CA ARG A 22 -20.51 30.72 37.01
C ARG A 22 -20.55 29.21 37.32
N PRO A 23 -20.96 28.80 38.54
CA PRO A 23 -20.49 27.56 39.17
C PRO A 23 -21.45 26.35 39.11
N ALA A 24 -20.81 25.18 39.23
CA ALA A 24 -21.23 23.84 39.70
C ALA A 24 -22.71 23.44 39.82
N ARG A 25 -23.03 22.27 39.24
CA ARG A 25 -23.98 21.30 39.80
C ARG A 25 -23.37 19.89 39.89
N ARG A 26 -23.63 19.24 41.03
CA ARG A 26 -23.08 17.96 41.50
C ARG A 26 -24.01 16.77 41.17
N ARG A 27 -23.35 15.62 40.92
CA ARG A 27 -23.73 14.20 41.23
C ARG A 27 -24.74 13.46 40.32
N PRO A 28 -24.72 12.10 40.29
CA PRO A 28 -23.92 11.17 41.09
C PRO A 28 -23.06 10.15 40.31
N ASP A 29 -22.12 9.64 41.09
CA ASP A 29 -21.22 8.50 40.91
C ASP A 29 -21.98 7.17 41.03
N LEU A 30 -21.77 6.26 40.08
CA LEU A 30 -22.13 4.84 40.20
C LEU A 30 -21.03 3.97 39.58
N GLY A 31 -20.13 3.50 40.43
CA GLY A 31 -20.01 2.07 40.69
C GLY A 31 -19.33 1.19 39.64
N ARG A 32 -18.05 0.90 39.91
CA ARG A 32 -17.29 -0.26 39.42
C ARG A 32 -18.06 -1.59 39.55
N ARG A 33 -17.92 -2.52 38.60
CA ARG A 33 -17.24 -3.85 38.71
C ARG A 33 -17.68 -4.86 37.63
N HIS A 34 -16.67 -5.49 37.04
CA HIS A 34 -16.56 -6.86 36.48
C HIS A 34 -17.78 -7.58 35.86
N GLN A 35 -17.60 -8.05 34.62
CA GLN A 35 -17.53 -9.50 34.34
C GLN A 35 -16.87 -9.80 32.98
N HIS A 36 -15.76 -10.53 33.03
CA HIS A 36 -15.21 -11.32 31.93
C HIS A 36 -16.14 -12.50 31.62
N ARG A 37 -16.40 -12.81 30.34
CA ARG A 37 -16.05 -14.10 29.69
C ARG A 37 -16.87 -14.37 28.41
N ARG A 38 -16.13 -14.90 27.42
CA ARG A 38 -16.52 -15.77 26.30
C ARG A 38 -17.16 -15.10 25.07
N LEU A 39 -16.41 -15.11 23.97
CA LEU A 39 -16.75 -15.88 22.77
C LEU A 39 -15.48 -16.11 21.91
N HIS A 40 -14.71 -17.13 22.27
CA HIS A 40 -13.94 -17.91 21.30
C HIS A 40 -14.89 -18.95 20.72
N ALA A 41 -15.23 -18.83 19.43
CA ALA A 41 -15.58 -19.94 18.52
C ALA A 41 -16.28 -19.40 17.26
N ALA A 42 -15.52 -18.94 16.27
CA ALA A 42 -15.92 -18.98 14.85
C ALA A 42 -14.80 -18.42 13.98
N ARG A 43 -13.88 -19.29 13.55
CA ARG A 43 -13.14 -19.23 12.26
C ARG A 43 -12.02 -20.28 12.25
N ARG A 44 -12.44 -21.54 12.35
CA ARG A 44 -11.75 -22.67 11.70
C ARG A 44 -12.77 -23.24 10.73
N ARG A 45 -12.76 -22.75 9.48
CA ARG A 45 -13.35 -23.32 8.26
C ARG A 45 -13.46 -22.21 7.21
N THR A 46 -12.40 -22.07 6.41
CA THR A 46 -12.42 -21.73 4.97
C THR A 46 -10.97 -21.69 4.51
N GLY A 47 -10.31 -22.85 4.53
CA GLY A 47 -9.19 -23.11 3.65
C GLY A 47 -9.71 -23.96 2.52
N ALA A 48 -9.85 -23.38 1.32
CA ALA A 48 -9.80 -24.06 0.02
C ALA A 48 -10.17 -23.06 -1.10
N HIS A 49 -9.28 -22.97 -2.08
CA HIS A 49 -9.46 -22.43 -3.45
C HIS A 49 -9.56 -20.90 -3.65
N ALA A 50 -8.50 -20.30 -4.21
CA ALA A 50 -8.41 -20.09 -5.66
C ALA A 50 -6.99 -19.62 -6.05
N ARG A 51 -6.20 -20.51 -6.69
CA ARG A 51 -5.05 -20.12 -7.52
C ARG A 51 -5.60 -19.90 -8.92
N ALA A 52 -5.79 -18.65 -9.33
CA ALA A 52 -6.00 -18.31 -10.73
C ALA A 52 -4.64 -18.01 -11.36
N ARG A 53 -4.16 -18.94 -12.20
CA ARG A 53 -3.10 -18.67 -13.17
C ARG A 53 -3.75 -17.96 -14.36
N LEU A 54 -3.45 -16.69 -14.57
CA LEU A 54 -3.67 -16.03 -15.85
C LEU A 54 -2.37 -16.11 -16.63
N VAL A 55 -2.33 -17.06 -17.57
CA VAL A 55 -1.37 -17.06 -18.67
C VAL A 55 -2.06 -16.31 -19.80
N HIS A 56 -1.63 -15.10 -20.09
CA HIS A 56 -1.83 -14.49 -21.40
C HIS A 56 -0.48 -14.33 -22.06
N ALA A 57 -0.25 -15.16 -23.08
CA ALA A 57 0.88 -15.09 -23.96
C ALA A 57 0.70 -13.92 -24.93
N ALA A 58 1.59 -12.93 -24.87
CA ALA A 58 1.87 -12.03 -25.98
C ALA A 58 3.20 -12.46 -26.58
N GLY A 59 3.13 -13.19 -27.70
CA GLY A 59 4.28 -13.68 -28.42
C GLY A 59 5.05 -12.54 -29.10
N TRP A 60 6.30 -12.34 -28.71
CA TRP A 60 7.28 -11.62 -29.52
C TRP A 60 8.18 -12.66 -30.21
N ARG A 61 7.88 -12.95 -31.49
CA ARG A 61 8.84 -13.61 -32.40
C ARG A 61 9.70 -12.54 -33.05
N ARG A 62 11.01 -12.54 -32.79
CA ARG A 62 11.98 -11.84 -33.63
C ARG A 62 12.42 -12.77 -34.77
N HIS A 63 12.03 -12.42 -35.99
CA HIS A 63 12.79 -12.78 -37.19
C HIS A 63 13.89 -11.72 -37.39
N GLY A 64 15.09 -12.17 -37.70
CA GLY A 64 16.23 -11.32 -38.03
C GLY A 64 17.27 -12.14 -38.76
N GLU A 65 17.09 -12.25 -40.08
CA GLU A 65 18.08 -12.73 -41.02
C GLU A 65 19.35 -11.89 -40.93
N GLN A 66 20.51 -12.53 -40.75
CA GLN A 66 21.81 -11.89 -40.97
C GLN A 66 22.33 -12.29 -42.35
N ARG A 67 22.38 -11.30 -43.25
CA ARG A 67 23.09 -11.38 -44.53
C ARG A 67 24.59 -11.21 -44.30
N ARG A 68 25.34 -11.99 -45.07
CA ARG A 68 26.80 -12.07 -45.16
C ARG A 68 27.40 -10.88 -45.92
N ALA A 69 28.58 -10.44 -45.50
CA ALA A 69 29.66 -9.92 -46.36
C ALA A 69 30.99 -10.07 -45.56
N ALA A 70 31.85 -11.01 -45.96
CA ALA A 70 33.12 -10.79 -46.68
C ALA A 70 34.32 -10.50 -45.73
N GLY A 71 35.30 -11.43 -45.71
CA GLY A 71 36.57 -11.34 -44.95
C GLY A 71 37.64 -10.48 -45.65
N PRO A 72 38.97 -10.75 -45.54
CA PRO A 72 39.63 -11.90 -44.91
C PRO A 72 40.95 -11.59 -44.14
N ALA A 73 41.72 -12.67 -43.85
CA ALA A 73 43.14 -12.78 -43.43
C ALA A 73 43.39 -12.95 -41.91
N ARG A 74 44.31 -13.80 -41.42
CA ARG A 74 45.24 -14.81 -41.96
C ARG A 74 45.82 -15.61 -40.77
N ALA A 75 46.15 -16.88 -41.01
CA ALA A 75 47.25 -17.72 -40.45
C ALA A 75 47.33 -18.06 -38.94
N GLY A 76 47.55 -19.35 -38.63
CA GLY A 76 48.20 -19.75 -37.37
C GLY A 76 47.99 -21.17 -36.79
N ASN A 77 48.49 -22.21 -37.49
CA ASN A 77 49.03 -23.49 -36.98
C ASN A 77 48.14 -24.59 -36.31
N PRO A 78 48.43 -25.91 -36.53
CA PRO A 78 47.58 -27.03 -36.11
C PRO A 78 48.13 -27.82 -34.91
N GLY A 79 47.25 -28.57 -34.26
CA GLY A 79 47.64 -29.78 -33.53
C GLY A 79 46.97 -29.98 -32.18
N ARG A 80 46.05 -30.94 -32.08
CA ARG A 80 46.23 -32.18 -31.28
C ARG A 80 44.94 -33.01 -31.22
N ARG A 81 45.15 -34.31 -31.40
CA ARG A 81 44.18 -35.41 -31.25
C ARG A 81 43.71 -35.53 -29.79
N GLY A 82 42.44 -35.87 -29.58
CA GLY A 82 41.91 -36.11 -28.24
C GLY A 82 40.50 -36.71 -28.22
N ARG A 83 40.43 -38.03 -28.45
CA ARG A 83 39.47 -39.05 -27.93
C ARG A 83 38.07 -38.61 -27.45
N ARG A 84 37.05 -39.20 -28.09
CA ARG A 84 35.68 -39.41 -27.58
C ARG A 84 35.66 -40.38 -26.39
N PRO A 85 34.70 -40.23 -25.46
CA PRO A 85 34.07 -41.36 -24.78
C PRO A 85 32.56 -41.46 -25.09
N PRO A 86 31.95 -42.66 -25.01
CA PRO A 86 30.54 -42.88 -25.32
C PRO A 86 29.61 -42.78 -24.09
N ALA A 87 28.33 -42.68 -24.41
CA ALA A 87 27.19 -42.51 -23.52
C ALA A 87 26.84 -43.74 -22.65
N ALA A 88 26.31 -43.46 -21.46
CA ALA A 88 25.55 -44.36 -20.59
C ALA A 88 24.67 -43.49 -19.67
N ALA A 89 23.56 -43.91 -19.08
CA ALA A 89 22.56 -44.94 -19.34
C ALA A 89 21.38 -44.54 -18.44
N ARG A 90 20.15 -44.54 -18.97
CA ARG A 90 18.93 -44.36 -18.19
C ARG A 90 18.60 -45.68 -17.47
N ARG A 91 18.48 -45.67 -16.14
CA ARG A 91 17.93 -46.78 -15.36
C ARG A 91 16.43 -46.57 -15.11
N ARG A 92 15.62 -47.54 -15.54
CA ARG A 92 14.28 -47.86 -15.02
C ARG A 92 14.29 -49.34 -14.67
N HIS A 93 13.80 -49.70 -13.48
CA HIS A 93 13.55 -51.07 -13.04
C HIS A 93 12.03 -51.35 -12.94
N PRO A 94 11.60 -52.62 -12.90
CA PRO A 94 10.45 -53.08 -13.67
C PRO A 94 9.26 -53.53 -12.81
N ARG A 95 8.17 -53.82 -13.53
CA ARG A 95 6.91 -54.44 -13.07
C ARG A 95 6.99 -55.97 -13.11
N GLY A 96 6.23 -56.62 -12.23
CA GLY A 96 5.62 -57.95 -12.38
C GLY A 96 4.49 -58.04 -11.35
N ALA A 97 3.21 -58.06 -11.72
CA ALA A 97 2.40 -59.13 -12.34
C ALA A 97 1.57 -59.87 -11.26
N GLY A 98 0.23 -59.87 -11.42
CA GLY A 98 -0.75 -60.64 -10.61
C GLY A 98 -0.75 -62.14 -10.96
N PRO A 99 -1.77 -62.95 -10.57
CA PRO A 99 -3.20 -62.67 -10.82
C PRO A 99 -4.23 -63.20 -9.76
N ASP A 100 -5.52 -62.86 -9.97
CA ASP A 100 -6.81 -63.62 -9.80
C ASP A 100 -7.06 -64.57 -8.59
N ARG A 101 -8.25 -64.81 -8.00
CA ARG A 101 -9.69 -64.56 -8.30
C ARG A 101 -10.58 -65.08 -7.13
N ARG A 102 -11.78 -64.49 -6.94
CA ARG A 102 -13.06 -65.02 -6.36
C ARG A 102 -13.07 -65.43 -4.86
N GLY A 103 -14.12 -65.23 -4.03
CA GLY A 103 -15.46 -64.66 -4.15
C GLY A 103 -16.25 -64.88 -2.83
N TRP A 104 -17.45 -64.27 -2.75
CA TRP A 104 -18.59 -64.54 -1.82
C TRP A 104 -18.48 -64.16 -0.32
N ARG A 105 -19.31 -63.21 0.16
CA ARG A 105 -20.67 -63.44 0.71
C ARG A 105 -21.25 -62.15 1.32
N ALA A 106 -22.56 -61.98 1.13
CA ALA A 106 -23.45 -61.04 1.83
C ALA A 106 -24.65 -61.81 2.40
N GLY A 107 -25.32 -61.25 3.42
CA GLY A 107 -26.54 -61.74 4.09
C GLY A 107 -26.27 -62.12 5.56
N GLY A 108 -27.06 -61.80 6.58
CA GLY A 108 -28.45 -61.31 6.66
C GLY A 108 -29.23 -62.16 7.70
N GLY A 109 -29.79 -61.52 8.75
CA GLY A 109 -30.85 -62.03 9.65
C GLY A 109 -30.46 -63.05 10.74
N ILE A 110 -31.21 -63.35 11.81
CA ILE A 110 -32.52 -62.93 12.39
C ILE A 110 -32.64 -63.60 13.80
N ALA A 111 -33.39 -62.96 14.72
CA ALA A 111 -34.18 -63.47 15.88
C ALA A 111 -33.59 -64.17 17.13
N GLY A 112 -34.12 -63.75 18.30
CA GLY A 112 -34.10 -64.44 19.60
C GLY A 112 -35.12 -65.60 19.69
N PRO A 113 -35.55 -66.08 20.89
CA PRO A 113 -36.75 -65.49 21.52
C PRO A 113 -36.99 -65.74 23.06
N ARG A 114 -38.13 -65.20 23.55
CA ARG A 114 -38.97 -65.53 24.75
C ARG A 114 -38.48 -65.02 26.11
N GLY A 115 -39.28 -64.39 26.99
CA GLY A 115 -40.69 -63.99 27.01
C GLY A 115 -41.23 -64.06 28.47
N ARG A 116 -41.92 -63.01 28.96
CA ARG A 116 -43.07 -63.09 29.90
C ARG A 116 -43.71 -61.73 30.18
N ARG A 117 -45.03 -61.74 30.38
CA ARG A 117 -45.99 -60.64 30.39
C ARG A 117 -46.32 -60.10 31.81
N SER A 118 -46.73 -58.83 31.82
CA SER A 118 -47.80 -58.15 32.60
C SER A 118 -47.76 -58.08 34.14
N ARG A 119 -47.86 -56.86 34.69
CA ARG A 119 -49.14 -56.19 35.08
C ARG A 119 -48.89 -54.74 35.51
N ARG A 120 -49.85 -53.86 35.14
CA ARG A 120 -49.96 -52.46 35.53
C ARG A 120 -50.51 -52.34 36.97
N SER A 121 -50.05 -51.33 37.71
CA SER A 121 -50.88 -50.58 38.65
C SER A 121 -50.67 -49.08 38.39
N SER A 122 -51.77 -48.36 38.50
CA SER A 122 -52.01 -46.99 38.07
C SER A 122 -51.68 -45.96 39.15
N GLY A 123 -50.85 -44.97 38.83
CA GLY A 123 -50.69 -43.73 39.58
C GLY A 123 -50.78 -42.54 38.63
N VAL A 124 -51.92 -41.84 38.65
CA VAL A 124 -52.17 -40.64 37.84
C VAL A 124 -51.48 -39.45 38.53
N ALA A 125 -50.36 -38.97 37.98
CA ALA A 125 -49.78 -37.69 38.35
C ALA A 125 -50.59 -36.56 37.67
N ARG A 126 -51.32 -35.77 38.47
CA ARG A 126 -51.98 -34.54 38.00
C ARG A 126 -50.90 -33.57 37.50
N ARG A 127 -50.97 -33.20 36.22
CA ARG A 127 -50.14 -32.12 35.64
C ARG A 127 -50.67 -30.78 36.14
N ASP A 128 -49.82 -30.03 36.84
CA ASP A 128 -50.13 -28.69 37.32
C ASP A 128 -50.08 -27.67 36.16
N TRP A 129 -51.26 -27.37 35.63
CA TRP A 129 -51.43 -26.39 34.55
C TRP A 129 -51.22 -24.94 34.99
N GLY A 130 -51.18 -24.67 36.30
CA GLY A 130 -50.98 -23.33 36.85
C GLY A 130 -49.62 -22.74 36.50
N PHE A 131 -48.57 -23.55 36.54
CA PHE A 131 -47.20 -23.13 36.20
C PHE A 131 -47.03 -22.82 34.71
N VAL A 132 -47.66 -23.61 33.83
CA VAL A 132 -47.65 -23.39 32.38
C VAL A 132 -48.42 -22.10 32.04
N TRP A 133 -49.59 -21.88 32.65
CA TRP A 133 -50.36 -20.65 32.43
C TRP A 133 -49.67 -19.40 32.99
N TRP A 134 -48.92 -19.55 34.08
CA TRP A 134 -48.08 -18.48 34.63
C TRP A 134 -46.93 -18.10 33.68
N LEU A 135 -46.23 -19.08 33.09
CA LEU A 135 -45.20 -18.86 32.07
C LEU A 135 -45.75 -18.18 30.81
N VAL A 136 -46.92 -18.60 30.34
CA VAL A 136 -47.60 -18.00 29.18
C VAL A 136 -48.03 -16.56 29.47
N ARG A 137 -48.62 -16.27 30.65
CA ARG A 137 -48.99 -14.91 31.06
C ARG A 137 -47.78 -14.00 31.23
N ARG A 138 -46.68 -14.52 31.78
CA ARG A 138 -45.43 -13.78 31.93
C ARG A 138 -44.80 -13.46 30.58
N TRP A 139 -44.76 -14.43 29.66
CA TRP A 139 -44.29 -14.23 28.29
C TRP A 139 -45.16 -13.21 27.52
N LEU A 140 -46.48 -13.30 27.61
CA LEU A 140 -47.41 -12.35 26.98
C LEU A 140 -47.28 -10.92 27.53
N ARG A 141 -46.90 -10.75 28.81
CA ARG A 141 -46.65 -9.42 29.42
C ARG A 141 -45.32 -8.81 29.00
N THR A 142 -44.26 -9.60 28.84
CA THR A 142 -42.93 -9.11 28.44
C THR A 142 -42.74 -8.99 26.93
N ALA A 143 -43.40 -9.83 26.13
CA ALA A 143 -43.24 -9.87 24.67
C ALA A 143 -44.20 -8.92 23.91
N ARG A 144 -45.32 -8.51 24.52
CA ARG A 144 -46.32 -7.62 23.90
C ARG A 144 -45.77 -6.30 23.35
N PRO A 145 -44.91 -5.53 24.06
CA PRO A 145 -44.39 -4.28 23.51
C PRO A 145 -43.42 -4.49 22.34
N TYR A 146 -42.71 -5.63 22.31
CA TYR A 146 -41.77 -5.97 21.23
C TYR A 146 -42.48 -6.53 19.99
N LEU A 147 -43.59 -7.27 20.16
CA LEU A 147 -44.42 -7.76 19.06
C LEU A 147 -45.20 -6.62 18.37
N LEU A 148 -45.71 -5.64 19.14
CA LEU A 148 -46.34 -4.45 18.57
C LEU A 148 -45.32 -3.55 17.86
N GLY A 149 -44.11 -3.40 18.41
CA GLY A 149 -43.01 -2.67 17.75
C GLY A 149 -42.50 -3.35 16.47
N ALA A 150 -42.42 -4.69 16.45
CA ALA A 150 -42.02 -5.45 15.27
C ALA A 150 -43.08 -5.45 14.16
N LEU A 151 -44.38 -5.44 14.51
CA LEU A 151 -45.47 -5.33 13.55
C LEU A 151 -45.60 -3.90 12.99
N ALA A 152 -45.41 -2.87 13.81
CA ALA A 152 -45.40 -1.47 13.34
C ALA A 152 -44.16 -1.15 12.48
N GLY A 153 -42.98 -1.65 12.87
CA GLY A 153 -41.75 -1.53 12.09
C GLY A 153 -41.78 -2.33 10.79
N GLY A 154 -42.36 -3.54 10.82
CA GLY A 154 -42.58 -4.38 9.64
C GLY A 154 -43.57 -3.76 8.65
N LEU A 155 -44.65 -3.13 9.14
CA LEU A 155 -45.62 -2.44 8.28
C LEU A 155 -45.03 -1.17 7.64
N LEU A 156 -44.21 -0.40 8.35
CA LEU A 156 -43.52 0.77 7.79
C LEU A 156 -42.46 0.40 6.75
N VAL A 157 -41.73 -0.70 6.96
CA VAL A 157 -40.79 -1.24 5.97
C VAL A 157 -41.54 -1.82 4.76
N TRP A 158 -42.69 -2.47 4.96
CA TRP A 158 -43.49 -3.04 3.88
C TRP A 158 -44.22 -1.97 3.05
N VAL A 159 -44.78 -0.93 3.67
CA VAL A 159 -45.36 0.25 2.98
C VAL A 159 -44.26 1.05 2.27
N GLY A 160 -43.08 1.20 2.90
CA GLY A 160 -41.91 1.82 2.26
C GLY A 160 -41.36 1.02 1.07
N LEU A 161 -41.43 -0.31 1.10
CA LEU A 161 -41.04 -1.18 -0.01
C LEU A 161 -42.10 -1.23 -1.12
N THR A 162 -43.39 -1.23 -0.79
CA THR A 162 -44.49 -1.25 -1.79
C THR A 162 -44.66 0.09 -2.51
N VAL A 163 -44.41 1.22 -1.84
CA VAL A 163 -44.37 2.55 -2.49
C VAL A 163 -43.13 2.69 -3.40
N ARG A 164 -42.05 1.93 -3.15
CA ARG A 164 -40.84 1.94 -3.97
C ARG A 164 -40.84 0.87 -5.07
N SER A 165 -41.64 -0.19 -4.93
CA SER A 165 -41.78 -1.28 -5.91
C SER A 165 -42.89 -1.06 -6.95
N GLY A 166 -43.66 0.03 -6.87
CA GLY A 166 -44.63 0.44 -7.89
C GLY A 166 -44.02 0.94 -9.21
N ARG A 167 -42.70 0.82 -9.40
CA ARG A 167 -42.04 0.91 -10.69
C ARG A 167 -41.31 -0.40 -10.95
N GLU A 168 -42.07 -1.45 -11.23
CA GLU A 168 -41.52 -2.59 -11.96
C GLU A 168 -40.98 -2.05 -13.28
N ALA A 169 -39.66 -2.12 -13.43
CA ALA A 169 -38.99 -1.84 -14.67
C ALA A 169 -39.44 -2.91 -15.67
N ASP A 170 -40.22 -2.49 -16.67
CA ASP A 170 -40.56 -3.29 -17.84
C ASP A 170 -39.25 -3.90 -18.41
N PRO A 171 -39.09 -5.24 -18.38
CA PRO A 171 -37.89 -5.92 -18.88
C PRO A 171 -37.78 -5.85 -20.41
N THR A 172 -38.79 -5.30 -21.10
CA THR A 172 -38.78 -5.02 -22.55
C THR A 172 -38.61 -3.55 -22.88
N ARG A 173 -38.40 -2.68 -21.87
CA ARG A 173 -37.97 -1.31 -22.13
C ARG A 173 -36.55 -1.38 -22.66
N HIS A 174 -36.42 -1.36 -23.98
CA HIS A 174 -35.19 -0.96 -24.64
C HIS A 174 -34.82 0.39 -24.03
N TYR A 175 -33.88 0.38 -23.09
CA TYR A 175 -33.16 1.59 -22.75
C TYR A 175 -32.64 2.09 -24.09
N PRO A 176 -33.02 3.31 -24.52
CA PRO A 176 -32.35 3.88 -25.67
C PRO A 176 -30.86 3.76 -25.36
N PRO A 177 -30.03 3.23 -26.29
CA PRO A 177 -28.60 3.15 -26.06
C PRO A 177 -28.19 4.52 -25.54
N ALA A 178 -27.56 4.55 -24.36
CA ALA A 178 -27.15 5.78 -23.71
C ALA A 178 -26.60 6.69 -24.81
N ALA A 179 -27.26 7.81 -25.05
CA ALA A 179 -26.90 8.68 -26.16
C ALA A 179 -25.39 8.91 -26.02
N LYS A 180 -24.62 8.49 -27.03
CA LYS A 180 -23.17 8.65 -26.98
C LYS A 180 -22.96 10.15 -26.83
N SER A 181 -22.49 10.57 -25.65
CA SER A 181 -22.06 11.94 -25.44
C SER A 181 -21.12 12.28 -26.60
N PRO A 182 -21.27 13.45 -27.26
CA PRO A 182 -20.39 13.82 -28.36
C PRO A 182 -18.92 13.62 -27.93
N PRO A 183 -18.04 13.11 -28.82
CA PRO A 183 -16.62 12.99 -28.52
C PRO A 183 -16.12 14.32 -27.94
N GLY A 184 -15.58 14.32 -26.72
CA GLY A 184 -15.09 15.52 -26.02
C GLY A 184 -16.06 16.22 -25.07
N SER A 185 -17.27 15.69 -24.85
CA SER A 185 -18.28 16.29 -23.95
C SER A 185 -18.38 15.65 -22.57
N ASP A 186 -17.36 14.89 -22.15
CA ASP A 186 -17.28 14.44 -20.76
C ASP A 186 -16.74 15.59 -19.90
N PRO A 187 -17.58 16.33 -19.14
CA PRO A 187 -17.11 17.44 -18.31
C PRO A 187 -16.09 16.98 -17.26
N TRP A 188 -16.02 15.68 -16.96
CA TRP A 188 -14.98 15.12 -16.11
C TRP A 188 -13.59 15.13 -16.76
N ARG A 189 -13.50 15.08 -18.10
CA ARG A 189 -12.22 15.15 -18.83
C ARG A 189 -11.74 16.57 -19.07
N ALA A 190 -12.65 17.55 -19.05
CA ALA A 190 -12.28 18.96 -19.09
C ALA A 190 -11.51 19.33 -17.81
N LEU A 191 -10.24 19.67 -17.96
CA LEU A 191 -9.44 20.16 -16.84
C LEU A 191 -9.85 21.62 -16.52
N PRO A 192 -10.07 21.96 -15.24
CA PRO A 192 -10.30 23.35 -14.86
C PRO A 192 -9.06 24.21 -15.18
N PRO A 193 -9.18 25.55 -15.22
CA PRO A 193 -8.02 26.43 -15.26
C PRO A 193 -7.00 26.04 -14.18
N PRO A 194 -5.69 26.06 -14.49
CA PRO A 194 -4.66 25.66 -13.53
C PRO A 194 -4.60 26.68 -12.39
N GLU A 195 -5.13 26.28 -11.23
CA GLU A 195 -4.84 26.91 -9.95
C GLU A 195 -3.86 26.02 -9.19
N PHE A 196 -2.88 26.65 -8.53
CA PHE A 196 -1.86 25.94 -7.75
C PHE A 196 -1.84 26.38 -6.27
N PRO A 197 -2.98 26.30 -5.54
CA PRO A 197 -3.01 26.70 -4.15
C PRO A 197 -2.18 25.77 -3.28
N LEU A 198 -1.59 26.28 -2.20
CA LEU A 198 -0.97 25.42 -1.19
C LEU A 198 -2.04 25.00 -0.18
N PRO A 199 -2.53 23.74 -0.20
CA PRO A 199 -3.63 23.37 0.66
C PRO A 199 -3.18 23.31 2.13
N PRO A 200 -4.05 23.61 3.10
CA PRO A 200 -3.66 23.66 4.52
C PRO A 200 -3.05 22.36 5.06
N PHE A 201 -3.42 21.20 4.50
CA PHE A 201 -2.86 19.91 4.90
C PHE A 201 -1.42 19.67 4.40
N ALA A 202 -0.93 20.44 3.42
CA ALA A 202 0.44 20.33 2.94
C ALA A 202 1.48 20.76 3.99
N ARG A 203 1.06 21.47 5.05
CA ARG A 203 1.90 21.76 6.23
C ARG A 203 2.53 20.51 6.85
N HIS A 204 1.94 19.34 6.65
CA HIS A 204 2.44 18.06 7.17
C HIS A 204 3.68 17.54 6.41
N LEU A 205 4.04 18.16 5.29
CA LEU A 205 5.30 17.92 4.59
C LEU A 205 6.48 18.67 5.21
N ARG A 206 6.25 19.57 6.19
CA ARG A 206 7.32 20.30 6.86
C ARG A 206 8.37 19.33 7.42
N ASP A 207 9.64 19.63 7.15
CA ASP A 207 10.82 18.84 7.55
C ASP A 207 10.89 17.42 6.98
N VAL A 208 9.95 17.01 6.11
CA VAL A 208 10.02 15.73 5.41
C VAL A 208 11.14 15.79 4.39
N LYS A 209 12.07 14.84 4.48
CA LYS A 209 13.26 14.80 3.61
C LYS A 209 12.95 14.11 2.30
N ILE A 210 12.84 14.85 1.21
CA ILE A 210 12.49 14.30 -0.09
C ILE A 210 13.64 14.52 -1.06
N VAL A 211 14.18 13.43 -1.61
CA VAL A 211 15.10 13.51 -2.73
C VAL A 211 14.30 13.28 -4.01
N VAL A 212 14.29 14.29 -4.88
CA VAL A 212 13.64 14.23 -6.19
C VAL A 212 14.71 14.01 -7.24
N ASP A 213 14.51 13.00 -8.07
CA ASP A 213 15.43 12.59 -9.13
C ASP A 213 14.78 12.83 -10.49
N PRO A 214 15.12 13.92 -11.19
CA PRO A 214 14.72 14.07 -12.58
C PRO A 214 15.49 13.05 -13.43
N GLY A 215 14.77 12.07 -13.97
CA GLY A 215 15.33 10.97 -14.74
C GLY A 215 16.16 11.42 -15.94
N HIS A 216 17.13 10.60 -16.33
CA HIS A 216 18.02 10.80 -17.49
C HIS A 216 18.90 12.06 -17.45
N VAL A 217 19.66 12.27 -18.53
CA VAL A 217 20.45 13.47 -18.88
C VAL A 217 20.31 13.65 -20.40
N GLY A 218 19.94 14.84 -20.86
CA GLY A 218 19.70 15.18 -22.25
C GLY A 218 20.94 15.05 -23.14
N GLN A 219 22.14 15.31 -22.60
CA GLN A 219 23.42 15.16 -23.30
C GLN A 219 23.76 13.71 -23.68
N ARG A 220 23.18 12.72 -22.98
CA ARG A 220 23.37 11.26 -23.21
C ARG A 220 22.38 10.64 -24.18
N ASP A 221 21.63 11.46 -24.89
CA ASP A 221 20.67 10.99 -25.87
C ASP A 221 21.23 11.17 -27.29
N PRO A 222 21.99 10.19 -27.83
CA PRO A 222 22.65 10.27 -29.13
C PRO A 222 21.62 10.17 -30.26
N GLY A 223 20.80 11.22 -30.43
CA GLY A 223 20.00 11.55 -31.62
C GLY A 223 18.96 10.52 -32.10
N GLY A 224 18.89 9.32 -31.55
CA GLY A 224 18.09 8.20 -32.07
C GLY A 224 17.55 7.26 -30.99
N SER A 225 17.52 7.68 -29.72
CA SER A 225 16.91 6.88 -28.66
C SER A 225 15.41 7.11 -28.59
N TRP A 226 14.70 6.07 -28.14
CA TRP A 226 13.30 6.09 -27.69
C TRP A 226 12.93 7.10 -26.59
N ARG A 227 13.85 7.99 -26.15
CA ARG A 227 13.62 9.02 -25.09
C ARG A 227 13.29 10.41 -25.68
N ARG A 228 12.88 10.42 -26.95
CA ARG A 228 12.43 11.62 -27.67
C ARG A 228 11.02 11.42 -28.17
N GLY A 229 10.21 12.46 -28.03
CA GLY A 229 8.91 12.49 -28.67
C GLY A 229 9.00 12.75 -30.19
N PRO A 230 7.87 12.61 -30.91
CA PRO A 230 7.80 12.77 -32.37
C PRO A 230 8.39 14.06 -32.93
N THR A 231 8.33 15.16 -32.17
CA THR A 231 8.84 16.48 -32.57
C THR A 231 10.22 16.79 -31.98
N GLY A 232 10.86 15.80 -31.34
CA GLY A 232 12.21 15.89 -30.79
C GLY A 232 12.29 16.37 -29.34
N LEU A 233 11.15 16.51 -28.63
CA LEU A 233 11.15 16.83 -27.19
C LEU A 233 11.88 15.72 -26.43
N ARG A 234 12.89 16.08 -25.63
CA ARG A 234 13.64 15.11 -24.82
C ARG A 234 12.93 14.86 -23.50
N GLU A 235 12.77 13.61 -23.13
CA GLU A 235 12.21 13.19 -21.84
C GLU A 235 12.95 13.84 -20.65
N ALA A 236 14.30 13.87 -20.70
CA ALA A 236 15.14 14.44 -19.66
C ALA A 236 14.86 15.93 -19.36
N GLU A 237 14.37 16.68 -20.36
CA GLU A 237 14.01 18.09 -20.23
C GLU A 237 12.65 18.27 -19.55
N VAL A 238 11.69 17.41 -19.88
CA VAL A 238 10.39 17.35 -19.22
C VAL A 238 10.57 16.96 -17.75
N ASN A 239 11.29 15.86 -17.50
CA ASN A 239 11.60 15.36 -16.15
C ASN A 239 12.22 16.46 -15.28
N LEU A 240 13.18 17.22 -15.82
CA LEU A 240 13.83 18.32 -15.11
C LEU A 240 12.85 19.47 -14.81
N ARG A 241 12.04 19.90 -15.79
CA ARG A 241 11.05 20.97 -15.58
C ARG A 241 10.05 20.61 -14.49
N VAL A 242 9.49 19.40 -14.54
CA VAL A 242 8.54 18.91 -13.52
C VAL A 242 9.21 18.84 -12.14
N ALA A 243 10.44 18.33 -12.05
CA ALA A 243 11.17 18.25 -10.79
C ALA A 243 11.45 19.62 -10.16
N LEU A 244 11.81 20.63 -10.97
CA LEU A 244 12.01 22.00 -10.50
C LEU A 244 10.72 22.61 -9.96
N PHE A 245 9.60 22.46 -10.67
CA PHE A 245 8.30 22.91 -10.17
C PHE A 245 7.88 22.18 -8.88
N LEU A 246 8.10 20.86 -8.82
CA LEU A 246 7.79 20.07 -7.63
C LEU A 246 8.61 20.52 -6.43
N ARG A 247 9.92 20.77 -6.62
CA ARG A 247 10.80 21.32 -5.59
C ARG A 247 10.21 22.61 -5.04
N ASP A 248 9.78 23.53 -5.90
CA ASP A 248 9.27 24.83 -5.48
C ASP A 248 7.98 24.69 -4.63
N PHE A 249 7.06 23.81 -5.03
CA PHE A 249 5.85 23.51 -4.23
C PHE A 249 6.17 22.90 -2.87
N LEU A 250 7.10 21.93 -2.84
CA LEU A 250 7.52 21.26 -1.61
C LEU A 250 8.27 22.21 -0.65
N GLN A 251 9.18 23.03 -1.17
CA GLN A 251 9.91 24.02 -0.37
C GLN A 251 8.98 25.10 0.18
N ALA A 252 7.97 25.52 -0.58
CA ALA A 252 6.99 26.52 -0.13
C ALA A 252 6.19 26.09 1.11
N VAL A 253 6.06 24.78 1.36
CA VAL A 253 5.40 24.24 2.56
C VAL A 253 6.39 23.77 3.64
N GLY A 254 7.69 24.04 3.44
CA GLY A 254 8.75 23.74 4.40
C GLY A 254 9.28 22.31 4.35
N ALA A 255 9.06 21.56 3.27
CA ALA A 255 9.70 20.28 3.08
C ALA A 255 11.21 20.44 2.81
N ASP A 256 11.99 19.45 3.23
CA ASP A 256 13.44 19.46 3.04
C ASP A 256 13.81 18.72 1.74
N VAL A 257 13.97 19.48 0.65
CA VAL A 257 14.07 18.94 -0.71
C VAL A 257 15.49 18.98 -1.24
N LEU A 258 15.94 17.88 -1.86
CA LEU A 258 17.15 17.82 -2.67
C LEU A 258 16.82 17.31 -4.07
N LEU A 259 17.40 17.94 -5.09
CA LEU A 259 17.41 17.38 -6.43
C LEU A 259 18.69 16.56 -6.64
N THR A 260 18.61 15.40 -7.29
CA THR A 260 19.83 14.70 -7.75
C THR A 260 20.57 15.54 -8.79
N ARG A 261 19.83 16.23 -9.66
CA ARG A 261 20.33 17.24 -10.59
C ARG A 261 19.35 18.41 -10.72
N ASP A 262 19.88 19.62 -10.84
CA ASP A 262 19.12 20.87 -11.01
C ASP A 262 19.28 21.46 -12.42
N ARG A 263 20.06 20.79 -13.26
CA ARG A 263 20.36 21.14 -14.65
C ARG A 263 20.61 19.87 -15.46
N ASP A 264 20.84 20.03 -16.75
CA ASP A 264 21.20 18.92 -17.63
C ASP A 264 22.66 18.53 -17.43
N ARG A 265 22.92 17.70 -16.41
CA ARG A 265 24.26 17.20 -16.06
C ARG A 265 24.22 15.76 -15.58
N GLU A 266 25.32 15.06 -15.83
CA GLU A 266 25.59 13.73 -15.31
C GLU A 266 26.15 13.80 -13.88
N LEU A 267 25.94 12.73 -13.11
CA LEU A 267 26.53 12.48 -11.80
C LEU A 267 27.59 11.37 -11.83
N GLY A 268 27.70 10.63 -12.95
CA GLY A 268 28.68 9.56 -13.11
C GLY A 268 29.10 9.36 -14.56
N LEU A 269 30.29 8.79 -14.75
CA LEU A 269 30.92 8.62 -16.06
C LEU A 269 30.28 7.52 -16.93
N SER A 270 29.48 6.63 -16.35
CA SER A 270 28.73 5.58 -17.06
C SER A 270 27.28 5.56 -16.59
N ASP A 271 26.37 4.95 -17.36
CA ASP A 271 24.95 4.91 -16.98
C ASP A 271 24.76 4.24 -15.61
N ALA A 272 25.52 3.17 -15.35
CA ALA A 272 25.49 2.49 -14.06
C ALA A 272 26.00 3.39 -12.93
N ALA A 273 27.10 4.13 -13.15
CA ALA A 273 27.66 5.04 -12.15
C ALA A 273 26.73 6.22 -11.88
N ASP A 274 26.11 6.78 -12.92
CA ASP A 274 25.14 7.88 -12.81
C ASP A 274 23.92 7.47 -12.00
N LEU A 275 23.31 6.32 -12.34
CA LEU A 275 22.16 5.79 -11.61
C LEU A 275 22.51 5.47 -10.15
N SER A 276 23.67 4.86 -9.87
CA SER A 276 24.08 4.59 -8.49
C SER A 276 24.37 5.88 -7.70
N ALA A 277 24.95 6.90 -8.33
CA ALA A 277 25.18 8.20 -7.69
C ALA A 277 23.87 8.90 -7.28
N ARG A 278 22.84 8.85 -8.15
CA ARG A 278 21.50 9.41 -7.86
C ARG A 278 20.90 8.82 -6.59
N VAL A 279 20.94 7.49 -6.46
CA VAL A 279 20.38 6.80 -5.29
C VAL A 279 21.22 7.05 -4.05
N GLN A 280 22.54 7.11 -4.21
CA GLN A 280 23.44 7.29 -3.09
C GLN A 280 23.18 8.62 -2.37
N ILE A 281 22.84 9.68 -3.10
CA ILE A 281 22.38 10.95 -2.52
C ILE A 281 21.23 10.74 -1.53
N ALA A 282 20.22 9.95 -1.89
CA ALA A 282 19.07 9.67 -1.02
C ALA A 282 19.41 8.78 0.17
N ASN A 283 20.25 7.77 -0.07
CA ASN A 283 20.72 6.86 0.96
C ASN A 283 21.55 7.57 2.04
N GLU A 284 22.50 8.42 1.64
CA GLU A 284 23.37 9.18 2.54
C GLU A 284 22.58 10.21 3.35
N ARG A 285 21.62 10.88 2.69
CA ARG A 285 20.71 11.82 3.35
C ARG A 285 19.73 11.14 4.31
N ARG A 286 19.59 9.81 4.23
CA ARG A 286 18.50 9.05 4.87
C ARG A 286 17.15 9.69 4.58
N ALA A 287 16.88 9.95 3.29
CA ALA A 287 15.66 10.58 2.84
C ALA A 287 14.42 9.81 3.32
N ASP A 288 13.35 10.52 3.65
CA ASP A 288 12.05 9.91 3.95
C ASP A 288 11.38 9.38 2.68
N LEU A 289 11.73 9.94 1.52
CA LEU A 289 11.32 9.45 0.22
C LEU A 289 12.38 9.81 -0.85
N PHE A 290 12.69 8.85 -1.70
CA PHE A 290 13.32 9.05 -3.01
C PHE A 290 12.24 8.97 -4.09
N LEU A 291 12.07 10.02 -4.89
CA LEU A 291 11.10 10.10 -5.98
C LEU A 291 11.80 10.33 -7.30
N SER A 292 11.84 9.33 -8.17
CA SER A 292 12.36 9.45 -9.53
C SER A 292 11.24 9.79 -10.51
N ILE A 293 11.41 10.87 -11.28
CA ILE A 293 10.40 11.41 -12.21
C ILE A 293 10.82 11.08 -13.63
N HIS A 294 9.94 10.39 -14.35
CA HIS A 294 10.09 9.92 -15.71
C HIS A 294 8.80 10.10 -16.53
N HIS A 295 8.95 10.01 -17.85
CA HIS A 295 7.83 9.93 -18.79
C HIS A 295 8.03 8.73 -19.69
N ASN A 296 6.97 7.95 -19.88
CA ASN A 296 7.01 6.72 -20.65
C ASN A 296 7.31 6.99 -22.13
N GLY A 297 7.86 5.99 -22.79
CA GLY A 297 8.03 5.93 -24.24
C GLY A 297 7.63 4.57 -24.80
N SER A 298 7.07 4.56 -26.01
CA SER A 298 6.67 3.35 -26.72
C SER A 298 6.88 3.52 -28.22
N ASN A 299 7.15 2.41 -28.92
CA ASN A 299 7.19 2.38 -30.39
C ASN A 299 5.79 2.56 -31.00
N ASP A 300 4.74 2.17 -30.27
CA ASP A 300 3.37 2.54 -30.58
C ASP A 300 3.11 3.94 -30.00
N PRO A 301 2.73 4.94 -30.80
CA PRO A 301 2.46 6.30 -30.33
C PRO A 301 1.11 6.46 -29.61
N ARG A 302 0.25 5.43 -29.63
CA ARG A 302 -1.12 5.54 -29.08
C ARG A 302 -1.21 5.54 -27.55
N PRO A 303 -0.45 4.72 -26.80
CA PRO A 303 -0.54 4.67 -25.34
C PRO A 303 -0.30 6.05 -24.71
N ASN A 304 -1.15 6.39 -23.73
CA ASN A 304 -0.95 7.55 -22.88
C ASN A 304 -1.68 7.35 -21.54
N TYR A 305 -0.97 6.83 -20.54
CA TYR A 305 -1.49 6.56 -19.21
C TYR A 305 -0.39 6.68 -18.15
N THR A 306 -0.78 6.92 -16.91
CA THR A 306 0.12 6.97 -15.76
C THR A 306 0.54 5.56 -15.33
N VAL A 307 1.81 5.38 -14.98
CA VAL A 307 2.29 4.21 -14.23
C VAL A 307 3.21 4.66 -13.10
N VAL A 308 3.09 4.03 -11.93
CA VAL A 308 3.97 4.27 -10.79
C VAL A 308 4.59 2.96 -10.34
N PHE A 309 5.91 2.97 -10.17
CA PHE A 309 6.70 1.81 -9.81
C PHE A 309 7.26 1.90 -8.39
N TYR A 310 7.34 0.74 -7.75
CA TYR A 310 8.08 0.50 -6.52
C TYR A 310 8.92 -0.77 -6.67
N HIS A 311 9.94 -0.96 -5.83
CA HIS A 311 10.78 -2.16 -5.91
C HIS A 311 10.29 -3.31 -5.05
N GLY A 312 10.41 -4.55 -5.53
CA GLY A 312 10.20 -5.76 -4.73
C GLY A 312 8.73 -6.10 -4.42
N SER A 313 8.50 -6.87 -3.36
CA SER A 313 7.15 -7.29 -2.95
C SER A 313 6.43 -6.20 -2.14
N PRO A 314 5.08 -6.18 -2.11
CA PRO A 314 4.33 -5.29 -1.24
C PRO A 314 4.78 -5.34 0.23
N ASP A 315 5.14 -6.53 0.73
CA ASP A 315 5.54 -6.75 2.12
C ASP A 315 6.94 -6.23 2.45
N ASP A 316 7.83 -6.16 1.45
CA ASP A 316 9.22 -5.69 1.65
C ASP A 316 9.37 -4.18 1.41
N SER A 317 8.44 -3.58 0.67
CA SER A 317 8.49 -2.17 0.25
C SER A 317 7.20 -1.41 0.59
N ALA A 318 6.57 -1.75 1.70
CA ALA A 318 5.27 -1.20 2.09
C ALA A 318 5.27 0.34 2.22
N ALA A 319 6.37 0.94 2.72
CA ALA A 319 6.53 2.39 2.76
C ALA A 319 6.53 3.02 1.36
N SER A 320 7.31 2.46 0.43
CA SER A 320 7.32 2.89 -0.98
C SER A 320 5.94 2.76 -1.61
N LEU A 321 5.26 1.62 -1.38
CA LEU A 321 3.92 1.36 -1.89
C LEU A 321 2.90 2.39 -1.36
N SER A 322 3.00 2.76 -0.08
CA SER A 322 2.12 3.75 0.54
C SER A 322 2.27 5.13 -0.10
N ALA A 323 3.49 5.57 -0.40
CA ALA A 323 3.76 6.83 -1.10
C ALA A 323 3.30 6.76 -2.56
N ALA A 324 3.64 5.67 -3.25
CA ALA A 324 3.31 5.43 -4.66
C ALA A 324 1.80 5.47 -4.94
N ARG A 325 0.97 4.92 -4.04
CA ARG A 325 -0.50 5.01 -4.12
C ARG A 325 -1.00 6.45 -4.16
N HIS A 326 -0.44 7.32 -3.31
CA HIS A 326 -0.85 8.72 -3.25
C HIS A 326 -0.34 9.53 -4.44
N LEU A 327 0.88 9.25 -4.91
CA LEU A 327 1.45 9.84 -6.12
C LEU A 327 0.63 9.50 -7.36
N LEU A 328 0.27 8.23 -7.54
CA LEU A 328 -0.61 7.78 -8.63
C LEU A 328 -1.96 8.50 -8.60
N THR A 329 -2.56 8.61 -7.40
CA THR A 329 -3.84 9.33 -7.24
C THR A 329 -3.70 10.80 -7.62
N GLY A 330 -2.64 11.47 -7.17
CA GLY A 330 -2.38 12.87 -7.48
C GLY A 330 -2.17 13.13 -8.98
N LEU A 331 -1.43 12.26 -9.65
CA LEU A 331 -1.25 12.32 -11.11
C LEU A 331 -2.57 12.10 -11.86
N ASN A 332 -3.34 11.07 -11.49
CA ASN A 332 -4.62 10.78 -12.15
C ASN A 332 -5.63 11.92 -11.97
N ASP A 333 -5.73 12.50 -10.77
CA ASP A 333 -6.63 13.62 -10.47
C ASP A 333 -6.32 14.86 -11.33
N THR A 334 -5.04 15.11 -11.61
CA THR A 334 -4.54 16.37 -12.20
C THR A 334 -4.30 16.30 -13.70
N LEU A 335 -3.87 15.15 -14.23
CA LEU A 335 -3.62 14.97 -15.65
C LEU A 335 -4.88 14.52 -16.40
N ARG A 336 -5.73 13.72 -15.74
CA ARG A 336 -6.97 13.14 -16.31
C ARG A 336 -6.76 12.56 -17.72
N LEU A 337 -5.67 11.80 -17.89
CA LEU A 337 -5.33 11.16 -19.15
C LEU A 337 -6.46 10.28 -19.66
N ASP A 338 -6.59 10.19 -20.99
CA ASP A 338 -7.75 9.53 -21.59
C ASP A 338 -7.78 8.03 -21.37
N SER A 339 -6.60 7.43 -21.26
CA SER A 339 -6.39 6.01 -20.99
C SER A 339 -5.89 5.79 -19.56
N HIS A 340 -6.28 4.66 -18.98
CA HIS A 340 -5.83 4.22 -17.66
C HIS A 340 -5.62 2.72 -17.66
N LEU A 341 -4.71 2.25 -16.81
CA LEU A 341 -4.58 0.83 -16.51
C LEU A 341 -5.49 0.48 -15.33
N GLU A 342 -6.04 -0.74 -15.32
CA GLU A 342 -6.73 -1.28 -14.14
C GLU A 342 -5.80 -1.37 -12.93
N CYS A 343 -4.52 -1.67 -13.17
CA CYS A 343 -3.45 -1.65 -12.19
C CYS A 343 -2.29 -0.80 -12.70
N ALA A 344 -2.23 0.45 -12.26
CA ALA A 344 -1.17 1.40 -12.61
C ALA A 344 -0.07 1.50 -11.54
N LEU A 345 -0.17 0.72 -10.46
CA LEU A 345 0.83 0.66 -9.38
C LEU A 345 1.55 -0.69 -9.44
N LEU A 346 2.78 -0.69 -9.95
CA LEU A 346 3.48 -1.90 -10.36
C LEU A 346 4.76 -2.12 -9.56
N SER A 347 5.04 -3.40 -9.26
CA SER A 347 6.35 -3.82 -8.78
C SER A 347 7.29 -3.89 -9.98
N ASP A 348 8.35 -3.08 -9.99
CA ASP A 348 9.35 -3.12 -11.07
C ASP A 348 10.06 -4.48 -11.14
N PHE A 349 10.17 -5.17 -10.01
CA PHE A 349 10.78 -6.47 -9.86
C PHE A 349 9.93 -7.54 -10.55
N ALA A 350 8.61 -7.44 -10.42
CA ALA A 350 7.68 -8.32 -11.11
C ALA A 350 7.59 -8.04 -12.62
N THR A 351 7.74 -6.77 -13.04
CA THR A 351 7.61 -6.39 -14.46
C THR A 351 8.91 -6.52 -15.26
N HIS A 352 10.09 -6.53 -14.61
CA HIS A 352 11.40 -6.56 -15.27
C HIS A 352 12.24 -7.78 -14.87
N ASP A 353 11.63 -8.97 -14.86
CA ASP A 353 12.28 -10.27 -14.65
C ASP A 353 13.20 -10.34 -13.42
N GLY A 354 12.80 -9.70 -12.33
CA GLY A 354 13.54 -9.66 -11.06
C GLY A 354 14.74 -8.70 -11.03
N ASN A 355 15.08 -8.05 -12.14
CA ASN A 355 16.14 -7.04 -12.15
C ASN A 355 15.59 -5.71 -11.59
N GLY A 356 14.43 -5.26 -12.07
CA GLY A 356 13.86 -3.96 -11.70
C GLY A 356 14.73 -2.77 -12.12
N TYR A 357 14.29 -1.55 -11.76
CA TYR A 357 15.03 -0.33 -11.98
C TYR A 357 16.15 -0.21 -10.94
N ARG A 358 17.37 0.07 -11.42
CA ARG A 358 18.54 0.23 -10.54
C ARG A 358 18.28 1.26 -9.44
N VAL A 359 17.62 2.38 -9.78
CA VAL A 359 17.38 3.46 -8.82
C VAL A 359 16.45 3.08 -7.67
N LEU A 360 15.52 2.16 -7.91
CA LEU A 360 14.63 1.65 -6.87
C LEU A 360 15.26 0.48 -6.13
N ARG A 361 15.95 -0.41 -6.84
CA ARG A 361 16.61 -1.60 -6.25
C ARG A 361 17.75 -1.24 -5.28
N GLU A 362 18.53 -0.21 -5.58
CA GLU A 362 19.67 0.20 -4.74
C GLU A 362 19.28 1.16 -3.61
N ALA A 363 18.02 1.58 -3.56
CA ALA A 363 17.52 2.47 -2.52
C ALA A 363 17.38 1.73 -1.18
N ARG A 364 17.95 2.34 -0.14
CA ARG A 364 17.85 1.90 1.27
C ARG A 364 16.82 2.72 2.06
N VAL A 365 16.11 3.58 1.35
CA VAL A 365 15.03 4.46 1.82
C VAL A 365 13.78 4.16 0.99
N PRO A 366 12.57 4.58 1.44
CA PRO A 366 11.37 4.48 0.60
C PRO A 366 11.63 5.13 -0.77
N ALA A 367 11.29 4.43 -1.85
CA ALA A 367 11.66 4.82 -3.21
C ALA A 367 10.53 4.52 -4.20
N VAL A 368 10.20 5.52 -5.02
CA VAL A 368 9.13 5.46 -6.03
C VAL A 368 9.64 6.05 -7.34
N LEU A 369 9.27 5.43 -8.46
CA LEU A 369 9.50 5.98 -9.80
C LEU A 369 8.14 6.23 -10.45
N THR A 370 7.92 7.44 -10.95
CA THR A 370 6.67 7.80 -11.66
C THR A 370 6.95 7.93 -13.14
N GLU A 371 6.15 7.26 -13.95
CA GLU A 371 6.04 7.47 -15.39
C GLU A 371 4.69 8.17 -15.65
N ALA A 372 4.70 9.50 -15.72
CA ALA A 372 3.47 10.29 -15.61
C ALA A 372 2.57 10.19 -16.85
N SER A 373 3.17 10.24 -18.04
CA SER A 373 2.48 10.15 -19.32
C SER A 373 3.46 9.71 -20.42
N PHE A 374 3.02 9.61 -21.68
CA PHE A 374 3.85 9.07 -22.76
C PHE A 374 4.37 10.18 -23.68
N HIS A 375 5.67 10.44 -23.69
CA HIS A 375 6.27 11.43 -24.59
C HIS A 375 6.24 10.98 -26.07
N SER A 376 6.04 9.68 -26.33
CA SER A 376 5.88 9.13 -27.68
C SER A 376 4.50 9.40 -28.29
N ASN A 377 3.51 9.79 -27.48
CA ASN A 377 2.19 10.16 -27.95
C ASN A 377 2.20 11.62 -28.46
N PRO A 378 1.84 11.90 -29.73
CA PRO A 378 1.96 13.25 -30.30
C PRO A 378 1.11 14.31 -29.59
N GLU A 379 -0.10 13.97 -29.16
CA GLU A 379 -0.98 14.90 -28.44
C GLU A 379 -0.44 15.20 -27.04
N GLU A 380 0.08 14.17 -26.37
CA GLU A 380 0.72 14.33 -25.07
C GLU A 380 2.04 15.09 -25.18
N GLU A 381 2.87 14.82 -26.18
CA GLU A 381 4.11 15.58 -26.41
C GLU A 381 3.82 17.08 -26.57
N ALA A 382 2.74 17.44 -27.29
CA ALA A 382 2.30 18.83 -27.41
C ALA A 382 1.95 19.45 -26.05
N ARG A 383 1.30 18.70 -25.15
CA ARG A 383 1.05 19.14 -23.76
C ARG A 383 2.33 19.23 -22.95
N LEU A 384 3.23 18.25 -23.06
CA LEU A 384 4.51 18.21 -22.34
C LEU A 384 5.47 19.33 -22.76
N ARG A 385 5.28 19.94 -23.94
CA ARG A 385 6.00 21.17 -24.33
C ARG A 385 5.56 22.37 -23.50
N ASP A 386 4.30 22.43 -23.07
CA ASP A 386 3.75 23.55 -22.29
C ASP A 386 4.25 23.53 -20.83
N PRO A 387 5.01 24.54 -20.38
CA PRO A 387 5.45 24.64 -18.98
C PRO A 387 4.30 24.70 -17.97
N VAL A 388 3.12 25.22 -18.35
CA VAL A 388 1.95 25.26 -17.46
C VAL A 388 1.43 23.85 -17.21
N TYR A 389 1.44 23.00 -18.22
CA TYR A 389 1.08 21.58 -18.08
C TYR A 389 2.10 20.83 -17.20
N ASN A 390 3.40 21.04 -17.40
CA ASN A 390 4.43 20.43 -16.53
C ASN A 390 4.30 20.90 -15.06
N ARG A 391 3.93 22.17 -14.84
CA ARG A 391 3.67 22.68 -13.50
C ARG A 391 2.43 22.04 -12.87
N ARG A 392 1.41 21.71 -13.67
CA ARG A 392 0.23 20.95 -13.23
C ARG A 392 0.56 19.52 -12.84
N GLU A 393 1.38 18.83 -13.62
CA GLU A 393 1.88 17.51 -13.26
C GLU A 393 2.64 17.54 -11.92
N ALA A 394 3.58 18.49 -11.79
CA ALA A 394 4.31 18.70 -10.54
C ALA A 394 3.37 19.00 -9.36
N TYR A 395 2.31 19.76 -9.59
CA TYR A 395 1.28 20.02 -8.60
C TYR A 395 0.49 18.75 -8.22
N GLY A 396 0.23 17.84 -9.17
CA GLY A 396 -0.36 16.52 -8.89
C GLY A 396 0.51 15.65 -8.00
N LEU A 397 1.81 15.59 -8.30
CA LEU A 397 2.80 14.92 -7.44
C LEU A 397 2.82 15.54 -6.03
N PHE A 398 2.85 16.87 -5.94
CA PHE A 398 2.79 17.62 -4.68
C PHE A 398 1.53 17.30 -3.87
N LEU A 399 0.34 17.31 -4.49
CA LEU A 399 -0.92 16.95 -3.82
C LEU A 399 -0.90 15.51 -3.31
N GLY A 400 -0.37 14.58 -4.10
CA GLY A 400 -0.15 13.19 -3.68
C GLY A 400 0.72 13.11 -2.42
N LEU A 401 1.89 13.73 -2.43
CA LEU A 401 2.81 13.77 -1.28
C LEU A 401 2.20 14.47 -0.06
N ALA A 402 1.48 15.57 -0.27
CA ALA A 402 0.80 16.30 0.79
C ALA A 402 -0.29 15.45 1.45
N ARG A 403 -1.06 14.68 0.68
CA ARG A 403 -2.05 13.72 1.21
C ARG A 403 -1.39 12.56 1.94
N TRP A 404 -0.29 12.03 1.40
CA TRP A 404 0.51 11.00 2.05
C TRP A 404 1.00 11.46 3.43
N ALA A 405 1.62 12.63 3.52
CA ALA A 405 2.06 13.21 4.79
C ALA A 405 0.89 13.59 5.71
N ALA A 406 -0.24 14.04 5.15
CA ALA A 406 -1.48 14.30 5.90
C ALA A 406 -2.08 13.01 6.52
N GLY A 407 -1.84 11.84 5.92
CA GLY A 407 -2.17 10.54 6.48
C GLY A 407 -1.25 10.07 7.63
N GLY A 408 -0.22 10.84 7.98
CA GLY A 408 0.76 10.47 9.01
C GLY A 408 1.90 9.63 8.45
N LEU A 409 3.13 9.91 8.91
CA LEU A 409 4.35 9.20 8.51
C LEU A 409 4.88 8.40 9.70
N PRO A 410 4.55 7.10 9.81
CA PRO A 410 4.99 6.29 10.93
C PRO A 410 6.51 6.18 11.03
N ARG A 411 7.00 6.20 12.27
CA ARG A 411 8.43 6.13 12.59
C ARG A 411 8.67 5.23 13.78
N ILE A 412 9.88 4.69 13.87
CA ILE A 412 10.36 3.90 15.00
C ILE A 412 11.70 4.46 15.48
N ALA A 413 12.01 4.25 16.75
CA ALA A 413 13.30 4.59 17.32
C ALA A 413 13.71 3.60 18.42
N LEU A 414 15.02 3.33 18.54
CA LEU A 414 15.54 2.58 19.68
C LEU A 414 15.36 3.41 20.95
N SER A 415 14.70 2.83 21.96
CA SER A 415 14.45 3.46 23.26
C SER A 415 15.27 2.83 24.38
N ALA A 416 15.61 1.55 24.28
CA ALA A 416 16.54 0.89 25.20
C ALA A 416 17.32 -0.23 24.49
N LEU A 417 18.61 -0.33 24.83
CA LEU A 417 19.51 -1.38 24.35
C LEU A 417 19.46 -2.60 25.29
N PRO A 418 19.80 -3.80 24.77
CA PRO A 418 19.85 -4.99 25.60
C PRO A 418 20.99 -4.87 26.62
N THR A 419 20.71 -5.15 27.89
CA THR A 419 21.70 -5.09 28.98
C THR A 419 22.61 -6.32 29.06
N GLY A 420 22.40 -7.32 28.20
CA GLY A 420 23.22 -8.52 28.10
C GLY A 420 22.66 -9.55 27.12
N PRO A 421 23.31 -10.71 26.97
CA PRO A 421 22.83 -11.82 26.14
C PRO A 421 21.41 -12.27 26.52
N GLY A 422 20.52 -12.39 25.53
CA GLY A 422 19.11 -12.70 25.78
C GLY A 422 18.27 -11.54 26.34
N GLY A 423 18.83 -10.33 26.33
CA GLY A 423 18.18 -9.09 26.75
C GLY A 423 17.05 -8.67 25.81
N GLU A 424 16.37 -7.60 26.21
CA GLU A 424 15.24 -7.03 25.47
C GLU A 424 15.65 -5.72 24.79
N VAL A 425 15.32 -5.57 23.52
CA VAL A 425 15.36 -4.29 22.81
C VAL A 425 13.99 -3.63 22.97
N VAL A 426 13.97 -2.38 23.41
CA VAL A 426 12.73 -1.59 23.44
C VAL A 426 12.77 -0.57 22.31
N ILE A 427 11.74 -0.60 21.48
CA ILE A 427 11.57 0.25 20.31
C ILE A 427 10.35 1.12 20.56
N SER A 428 10.50 2.44 20.53
CA SER A 428 9.36 3.35 20.50
C SER A 428 8.83 3.48 19.09
N PHE A 429 7.54 3.75 18.97
CA PHE A 429 6.92 4.02 17.69
C PHE A 429 6.04 5.26 17.73
N ASP A 430 5.91 5.90 16.58
CA ASP A 430 4.95 6.96 16.31
C ASP A 430 4.13 6.62 15.07
N ASP A 431 2.84 6.93 15.09
CA ASP A 431 1.90 6.68 13.98
C ASP A 431 1.88 7.83 12.95
N GLY A 432 2.65 8.88 13.20
CA GLY A 432 2.72 10.10 12.39
C GLY A 432 1.55 11.05 12.59
N LEU A 433 0.63 10.75 13.52
CA LEU A 433 -0.62 11.47 13.74
C LEU A 433 -0.66 12.16 15.12
N GLY A 434 0.27 11.82 16.01
CA GLY A 434 0.49 12.51 17.28
C GLY A 434 0.71 14.02 17.07
N GLY A 435 0.03 14.85 17.86
CA GLY A 435 0.15 16.32 17.77
C GLY A 435 -0.75 17.00 16.74
N ARG A 436 -1.58 16.25 15.99
CA ARG A 436 -2.56 16.82 15.04
C ARG A 436 -3.88 17.26 15.68
N GLY A 437 -4.02 17.10 17.00
CA GLY A 437 -5.25 17.39 17.74
C GLY A 437 -6.35 16.34 17.55
N GLY A 438 -7.52 16.57 18.14
CA GLY A 438 -8.65 15.64 18.13
C GLY A 438 -8.84 14.91 19.46
N TRP A 439 -10.07 14.43 19.69
CA TRP A 439 -10.50 13.85 20.97
C TRP A 439 -9.75 12.55 21.33
N ASP A 440 -9.15 11.89 20.35
CA ASP A 440 -8.39 10.64 20.52
C ASP A 440 -6.92 10.77 20.09
N ALA A 441 -6.38 11.98 20.01
CA ALA A 441 -5.01 12.26 19.54
C ALA A 441 -3.93 11.52 20.35
N ALA A 442 -4.19 11.24 21.64
CA ALA A 442 -3.26 10.52 22.50
C ALA A 442 -3.18 9.01 22.16
N ARG A 443 -4.23 8.45 21.57
CA ARG A 443 -4.30 7.01 21.27
C ARG A 443 -3.46 6.68 20.03
N PRO A 444 -2.63 5.62 20.06
CA PRO A 444 -1.92 5.17 18.87
C PRO A 444 -2.93 4.67 17.82
N LYS A 445 -2.79 5.14 16.59
CA LYS A 445 -3.65 4.84 15.45
C LYS A 445 -2.93 3.92 14.46
N ILE A 446 -2.52 2.75 14.95
CA ILE A 446 -1.85 1.71 14.16
C ILE A 446 -2.77 0.50 13.95
N LEU A 447 -2.62 -0.17 12.82
CA LEU A 447 -3.26 -1.45 12.53
C LEU A 447 -2.38 -2.55 13.11
N VAL A 448 -2.65 -2.97 14.35
CA VAL A 448 -1.78 -3.91 15.10
C VAL A 448 -1.58 -5.23 14.36
N ASP A 449 -2.57 -5.70 13.59
CA ASP A 449 -2.47 -6.93 12.80
C ASP A 449 -1.47 -6.85 11.64
N THR A 450 -1.03 -5.63 11.28
CA THR A 450 0.02 -5.38 10.29
C THR A 450 1.41 -5.29 10.92
N LEU A 451 1.51 -5.34 12.25
CA LEU A 451 2.77 -5.21 12.96
C LEU A 451 3.63 -6.46 12.73
N THR A 452 4.80 -6.25 12.16
CA THR A 452 5.78 -7.28 11.84
C THR A 452 7.11 -6.96 12.48
N VAL A 453 7.79 -7.98 13.01
CA VAL A 453 9.15 -7.85 13.53
C VAL A 453 10.01 -8.97 12.95
N ARG A 454 11.14 -8.60 12.36
CA ARG A 454 12.15 -9.54 11.85
C ARG A 454 13.51 -9.21 12.46
N LEU A 455 14.23 -10.21 12.96
CA LEU A 455 15.61 -10.12 13.43
C LEU A 455 16.51 -10.85 12.44
N ASN A 456 17.44 -10.16 11.79
CA ASN A 456 18.31 -10.71 10.74
C ASN A 456 17.49 -11.47 9.66
N GLY A 457 16.31 -10.95 9.32
CA GLY A 457 15.38 -11.55 8.36
C GLY A 457 14.45 -12.63 8.93
N GLN A 458 14.67 -13.11 10.15
CA GLN A 458 13.83 -14.13 10.79
C GLN A 458 12.67 -13.50 11.57
N TRP A 459 11.47 -14.03 11.38
CA TRP A 459 10.26 -13.57 12.07
C TRP A 459 10.34 -13.80 13.58
N LEU A 460 9.94 -12.79 14.34
CA LEU A 460 9.82 -12.84 15.80
C LEU A 460 8.45 -12.37 16.25
N GLN A 461 8.00 -12.90 17.39
CA GLN A 461 6.82 -12.41 18.09
C GLN A 461 7.24 -11.33 19.09
N PRO A 462 6.83 -10.06 18.92
CA PRO A 462 7.17 -9.00 19.84
C PRO A 462 6.15 -8.88 20.98
N GLY A 463 6.57 -8.28 22.10
CA GLY A 463 5.65 -7.67 23.06
C GLY A 463 5.25 -6.27 22.58
N VAL A 464 3.99 -5.89 22.73
CA VAL A 464 3.50 -4.54 22.32
C VAL A 464 2.80 -3.88 23.50
N ASP A 465 3.27 -2.70 23.89
CA ASP A 465 2.66 -1.83 24.90
C ASP A 465 2.14 -0.57 24.18
N LEU A 466 0.89 -0.62 23.73
CA LEU A 466 0.26 0.47 22.98
C LEU A 466 0.15 1.77 23.79
N PRO A 467 -0.27 1.77 25.08
CA PRO A 467 -0.31 2.98 25.88
C PRO A 467 1.05 3.69 25.98
N LYS A 468 2.15 2.93 26.08
CA LYS A 468 3.51 3.50 26.09
C LYS A 468 4.11 3.70 24.71
N ARG A 469 3.42 3.29 23.64
CA ARG A 469 3.92 3.26 22.26
C ARG A 469 5.26 2.52 22.13
N GLN A 470 5.34 1.34 22.74
CA GLN A 470 6.57 0.53 22.79
C GLN A 470 6.36 -0.86 22.18
N ILE A 471 7.39 -1.32 21.50
CA ILE A 471 7.56 -2.67 20.97
C ILE A 471 8.79 -3.27 21.67
N ARG A 472 8.63 -4.46 22.21
CA ARG A 472 9.65 -5.18 22.99
C ARG A 472 10.07 -6.42 22.23
N VAL A 473 11.35 -6.50 21.90
CA VAL A 473 11.92 -7.61 21.14
C VAL A 473 12.95 -8.33 22.00
N ARG A 474 12.62 -9.55 22.41
CA ARG A 474 13.55 -10.40 23.16
C ARG A 474 14.56 -11.03 22.21
N LEU A 475 15.84 -10.82 22.48
CA LEU A 475 16.92 -11.36 21.65
C LEU A 475 17.25 -12.81 22.02
N PRO A 476 17.73 -13.64 21.09
CA PRO A 476 18.32 -14.94 21.39
C PRO A 476 19.53 -14.80 22.33
N ARG A 477 19.74 -15.78 23.22
CA ARG A 477 20.83 -15.75 24.21
C ARG A 477 22.20 -15.92 23.58
N GLU A 478 22.26 -16.49 22.40
CA GLU A 478 23.44 -16.77 21.59
C GLU A 478 23.78 -15.64 20.61
N LEU A 479 22.88 -14.68 20.42
CA LEU A 479 23.11 -13.56 19.51
C LEU A 479 24.23 -12.66 20.04
N ARG A 480 25.19 -12.31 19.19
CA ARG A 480 26.35 -11.46 19.51
C ARG A 480 26.63 -10.50 18.37
N GLY A 481 27.10 -9.29 18.69
CA GLY A 481 27.52 -8.31 17.70
C GLY A 481 26.34 -7.60 17.01
N PRO A 482 26.56 -7.04 15.81
CA PRO A 482 25.54 -6.26 15.10
C PRO A 482 24.40 -7.14 14.62
N ALA A 483 23.18 -6.72 14.91
CA ALA A 483 21.96 -7.36 14.43
C ALA A 483 20.98 -6.31 13.87
N LYS A 484 20.24 -6.72 12.84
CA LYS A 484 19.22 -5.89 12.19
C LYS A 484 17.85 -6.27 12.72
N VAL A 485 17.16 -5.32 13.34
CA VAL A 485 15.78 -5.46 13.76
C VAL A 485 14.93 -4.64 12.81
N ARG A 486 14.13 -5.32 11.98
CA ARG A 486 13.14 -4.69 11.13
C ARG A 486 11.79 -4.70 11.84
N VAL A 487 11.17 -3.53 11.99
CA VAL A 487 9.82 -3.36 12.51
C VAL A 487 9.02 -2.59 11.48
N ASP A 488 7.89 -3.15 11.05
CA ASP A 488 6.96 -2.43 10.19
C ASP A 488 5.53 -2.59 10.69
N PHE A 489 4.70 -1.58 10.45
CA PHE A 489 3.27 -1.56 10.72
C PHE A 489 2.63 -0.43 9.89
N ALA A 490 1.35 -0.58 9.57
CA ALA A 490 0.54 0.46 8.96
C ALA A 490 -0.18 1.30 10.04
N ASN A 491 -0.33 2.59 9.77
CA ASN A 491 -1.32 3.40 10.47
C ASN A 491 -2.73 3.23 9.86
N VAL A 492 -3.74 3.86 10.47
CA VAL A 492 -5.14 3.78 10.01
C VAL A 492 -5.39 4.32 8.59
N PHE A 493 -4.45 5.09 8.02
CA PHE A 493 -4.51 5.57 6.64
C PHE A 493 -3.73 4.68 5.65
N GLY A 494 -3.18 3.56 6.14
CA GLY A 494 -2.40 2.63 5.33
C GLY A 494 -1.00 3.14 4.98
N ASN A 495 -0.46 4.09 5.75
CA ASN A 495 0.94 4.50 5.63
C ASN A 495 1.81 3.63 6.53
N HIS A 496 2.99 3.27 6.05
CA HIS A 496 3.91 2.33 6.71
C HIS A 496 5.14 3.03 7.29
N VAL A 497 5.92 2.32 8.10
CA VAL A 497 7.13 2.84 8.74
C VAL A 497 8.17 3.20 7.68
N LEU A 498 8.59 4.47 7.64
CA LEU A 498 9.52 4.96 6.60
C LEU A 498 10.89 4.29 6.66
N HIS A 499 11.43 4.13 7.87
CA HIS A 499 12.73 3.54 8.13
C HIS A 499 12.56 2.33 9.06
N PRO A 500 12.12 1.18 8.52
CA PRO A 500 11.70 0.06 9.35
C PRO A 500 12.89 -0.71 9.95
N GLU A 501 14.13 -0.49 9.48
CA GLU A 501 15.30 -1.24 9.94
C GLU A 501 16.12 -0.44 10.96
N LEU A 502 16.39 -1.06 12.11
CA LEU A 502 17.26 -0.57 13.17
C LEU A 502 18.46 -1.52 13.31
N THR A 503 19.66 -0.97 13.52
CA THR A 503 20.85 -1.78 13.87
C THR A 503 21.07 -1.72 15.36
N VAL A 504 21.17 -2.88 16.00
CA VAL A 504 21.47 -3.03 17.43
C VAL A 504 22.77 -3.80 17.61
N ASN A 505 23.64 -3.34 18.51
CA ASN A 505 24.85 -4.07 18.88
C ASN A 505 24.60 -4.84 20.17
N VAL A 506 24.63 -6.18 20.07
CA VAL A 506 24.40 -7.06 21.21
C VAL A 506 25.73 -7.28 21.97
N PRO A 507 25.79 -6.96 23.28
CA PRO A 507 26.99 -7.18 24.08
C PRO A 507 27.49 -8.63 24.04
N ARG A 508 28.79 -8.80 24.29
CA ARG A 508 29.42 -10.13 24.37
C ARG A 508 29.01 -10.90 25.62
#